data_AF-A0A6M0SRG6-F1
#
_entry.id   AF-A0A6M0SRG6-F1
#
_cell.length_a   1.000
_cell.length_b   1.000
_cell.length_c   1.000
_cell.angle_alpha   90.00
_cell.angle_beta   90.00
_cell.angle_gamma   90.00
#
_symmetry.space_group_name_H-M   'P 1'
#
loop_
_entity.id
_entity.type
_entity.pdbx_description
1 polymer ?
#
loop_
_entity_poly.entity_id
_entity_poly.type
_entity_poly.pdbx_seq_one_letter_code
_entity_poly.pdbx_strand_id
1 'polypeptide(L)' 'MAIKNKLKEIRMREYMMNQKDFSNKLDVPVKVYWSWENGKSCPTLERALEITKKLNKEIKDIWYLEN' A
#
# COMPACT_ATOMS: atom_id res chain seq x y z
N MET A 1 -7.54 17.98 -0.51
CA MET A 1 -6.67 17.09 -1.31
C MET A 1 -5.56 16.46 -0.47
N ALA A 2 -5.83 15.28 0.08
CA ALA A 2 -4.82 14.42 0.71
C ALA A 2 -4.69 13.11 -0.07
N ILE A 3 -3.49 12.52 -0.11
CA ILE A 3 -3.31 11.19 -0.70
C ILE A 3 -3.92 10.14 0.24
N LYS A 4 -4.85 9.34 -0.28
CA LYS A 4 -5.44 8.17 0.38
C LYS A 4 -4.99 6.90 -0.32
N ASN A 5 -5.28 5.76 0.30
CA ASN A 5 -4.89 4.46 -0.23
C ASN A 5 -5.90 3.35 0.08
N LYS A 6 -5.80 2.25 -0.67
CA LYS A 6 -6.59 1.02 -0.51
C LYS A 6 -5.79 -0.17 0.02
N LEU A 7 -4.60 0.05 0.61
CA LEU A 7 -3.70 -1.04 1.02
C LEU A 7 -4.35 -2.02 1.99
N LYS A 8 -5.19 -1.52 2.92
CA LYS A 8 -5.93 -2.37 3.86
C LYS A 8 -6.93 -3.27 3.16
N GLU A 9 -7.69 -2.70 2.23
CA GLU A 9 -8.70 -3.43 1.47
C GLU A 9 -8.04 -4.52 0.62
N ILE A 10 -7.00 -4.16 -0.13
CA ILE A 10 -6.22 -5.08 -0.96
C ILE A 10 -5.68 -6.22 -0.09
N ARG A 11 -5.02 -5.90 1.04
CA ARG A 11 -4.47 -6.91 1.94
C ARG A 11 -5.52 -7.87 2.49
N MET A 12 -6.66 -7.35 2.94
CA MET A 12 -7.69 -8.15 3.61
C MET A 12 -8.56 -8.95 2.65
N ARG A 13 -8.89 -8.40 1.46
CA ARG A 13 -9.83 -9.02 0.52
C ARG A 13 -9.15 -9.90 -0.52
N GLU A 14 -8.00 -9.46 -1.04
CA GLU A 14 -7.35 -10.18 -2.14
C GLU A 14 -6.29 -11.17 -1.65
N TYR A 15 -5.58 -10.81 -0.58
CA TYR A 15 -4.47 -11.61 -0.07
C TYR A 15 -4.79 -12.35 1.23
N MET A 16 -5.77 -11.87 2.01
CA MET A 16 -6.17 -12.43 3.30
C MET A 16 -4.98 -12.60 4.27
N MET A 17 -4.05 -11.65 4.25
CA MET A 17 -2.81 -11.69 5.04
C MET A 17 -2.88 -10.75 6.24
N ASN A 18 -2.18 -11.11 7.32
CA ASN A 18 -1.85 -10.16 8.38
C ASN A 18 -0.86 -9.10 7.85
N GLN A 19 -0.65 -8.01 8.60
CA GLN A 19 0.20 -6.91 8.16
C GLN A 19 1.67 -7.30 7.95
N LYS A 20 2.20 -8.22 8.77
CA LYS A 20 3.60 -8.67 8.68
C LYS A 20 3.86 -9.46 7.40
N ASP A 21 2.99 -10.42 7.09
CA ASP A 21 3.13 -11.25 5.90
C ASP A 21 2.97 -10.42 4.63
N PHE A 22 1.99 -9.51 4.63
CA PHE A 22 1.78 -8.63 3.49
C PHE A 22 2.92 -7.62 3.32
N SER A 23 3.46 -7.05 4.40
CA SER A 23 4.62 -6.16 4.31
C SER A 23 5.85 -6.88 3.78
N ASN A 24 6.05 -8.15 4.17
CA ASN A 24 7.11 -9.00 3.62
C ASN A 24 6.94 -9.24 2.12
N LYS A 25 5.72 -9.53 1.64
CA LYS A 25 5.44 -9.63 0.19
C LYS A 25 5.82 -8.34 -0.56
N LEU A 26 5.60 -7.19 0.07
CA LEU A 26 5.94 -5.88 -0.48
C LEU A 26 7.42 -5.50 -0.35
N ASP A 27 8.23 -6.32 0.34
CA ASP A 27 9.60 -6.02 0.77
C ASP A 27 9.72 -4.73 1.60
N VAL A 28 8.71 -4.43 2.42
CA VAL A 28 8.62 -3.19 3.21
C VAL A 28 8.64 -3.55 4.71
N PRO A 29 9.35 -2.78 5.56
CA PRO A 29 9.25 -2.96 7.00
C PRO A 29 7.81 -2.80 7.49
N VAL A 30 7.34 -3.70 8.36
CA VAL A 30 5.94 -3.73 8.84
C VAL A 30 5.45 -2.39 9.40
N LYS A 31 6.31 -1.64 10.09
CA LYS A 31 5.99 -0.31 10.64
C LYS A 31 5.75 0.73 9.53
N VAL A 32 6.53 0.68 8.45
CA VAL A 32 6.36 1.56 7.29
C VAL A 32 5.06 1.22 6.57
N TYR A 33 4.80 -0.06 6.35
CA TYR A 33 3.53 -0.52 5.77
C TYR A 33 2.32 -0.09 6.62
N TRP A 34 2.38 -0.27 7.94
CA TRP A 34 1.34 0.18 8.86
C TRP A 34 1.09 1.69 8.75
N SER A 35 2.15 2.50 8.65
CA SER A 35 2.04 3.95 8.47
C SER A 35 1.31 4.30 7.18
N TRP A 36 1.64 3.63 6.07
CA TRP A 36 0.94 3.82 4.80
C TRP A 36 -0.52 3.37 4.87
N GLU A 37 -0.80 2.18 5.37
CA GLU A 37 -2.16 1.63 5.48
C GLU A 37 -3.09 2.56 6.29
N ASN A 38 -2.56 3.23 7.33
CA ASN A 38 -3.31 4.17 8.16
C ASN A 38 -3.25 5.64 7.67
N GLY A 39 -2.67 5.89 6.49
CA GLY A 39 -2.56 7.24 5.91
C GLY A 39 -1.69 8.21 6.72
N LYS A 40 -0.78 7.71 7.55
CA LYS A 40 0.16 8.52 8.35
C LYS A 40 1.34 9.01 7.53
N SER A 41 1.71 8.27 6.48
CA SER A 41 2.67 8.69 5.46
C SER A 41 2.33 8.05 4.11
N CYS A 42 3.02 8.49 3.06
CA CYS A 42 2.92 7.92 1.72
C CYS A 42 4.31 7.42 1.29
N PRO A 43 4.42 6.37 0.46
CA PRO A 43 5.68 6.04 -0.21
C PRO A 43 6.15 7.19 -1.12
N THR A 44 7.43 7.16 -1.49
CA THR A 44 7.92 7.92 -2.65
C THR A 44 7.30 7.39 -3.93
N LEU A 45 7.39 8.15 -5.03
CA LEU A 45 6.85 7.72 -6.31
C LEU A 45 7.52 6.43 -6.81
N GLU A 46 8.84 6.32 -6.70
CA GLU A 46 9.60 5.13 -7.08
C GLU A 46 9.10 3.90 -6.32
N ARG A 47 8.93 4.05 -5.00
CA ARG A 47 8.49 2.95 -4.15
C ARG A 47 7.04 2.56 -4.40
N ALA A 48 6.17 3.53 -4.70
CA ALA A 48 4.80 3.26 -5.13
C ALA A 48 4.78 2.45 -6.44
N LEU A 49 5.61 2.82 -7.42
CA LEU A 49 5.74 2.12 -8.71
C LEU A 49 6.40 0.73 -8.61
N GLU A 50 7.19 0.46 -7.59
CA GLU A 50 7.64 -0.91 -7.30
C GLU A 50 6.50 -1.77 -6.74
N ILE A 51 5.67 -1.19 -5.88
CA ILE A 51 4.53 -1.89 -5.27
C ILE A 51 3.44 -2.20 -6.28
N THR A 52 3.18 -1.31 -7.25
CA THR A 52 2.23 -1.58 -8.34
C THR A 52 2.59 -2.85 -9.10
N LYS A 53 3.89 -3.08 -9.38
CA LYS A 53 4.38 -4.30 -10.03
C LYS A 53 4.15 -5.54 -9.16
N LYS A 54 4.44 -5.46 -7.86
CA LYS A 54 4.25 -6.57 -6.90
C LYS A 54 2.79 -6.95 -6.68
N LEU A 55 1.88 -5.98 -6.82
CA LEU A 55 0.44 -6.17 -6.64
C LEU A 55 -0.30 -6.39 -7.97
N ASN A 56 0.38 -6.23 -9.11
CA ASN A 56 -0.21 -6.26 -10.45
C ASN A 56 -1.42 -5.32 -10.58
N LYS A 57 -1.24 -4.04 -10.19
CA LYS A 57 -2.28 -3.00 -10.18
C LYS A 57 -1.74 -1.67 -10.67
N GLU A 58 -2.60 -0.78 -11.15
CA GLU A 58 -2.19 0.59 -11.43
C GLU A 58 -2.00 1.39 -10.14
N ILE A 59 -1.22 2.48 -10.21
CA ILE A 59 -0.97 3.32 -9.04
C ILE A 59 -2.27 3.90 -8.46
N LYS A 60 -3.21 4.29 -9.33
CA LYS A 60 -4.51 4.86 -8.96
C LYS A 60 -5.45 3.87 -8.26
N ASP A 61 -5.24 2.58 -8.46
CA ASP A 61 -6.01 1.52 -7.80
C ASP A 61 -5.53 1.32 -6.35
N ILE A 62 -4.31 1.77 -6.03
CA ILE A 62 -3.71 1.64 -4.69
C ILE A 62 -3.72 2.98 -3.96
N TRP A 63 -3.28 4.07 -4.60
CA TRP A 63 -3.18 5.42 -4.04
C TRP A 63 -3.92 6.44 -4.92
N TYR A 64 -4.69 7.34 -4.31
CA TYR A 64 -5.50 8.34 -5.01
C TYR A 64 -5.59 9.65 -4.24
N LEU A 65 -5.90 10.75 -4.93
CA LEU A 65 -6.20 12.03 -4.30
C LEU A 65 -7.67 12.07 -3.88
N GLU A 66 -7.92 12.33 -2.60
CA GLU A 66 -9.25 12.58 -2.06
C GLU A 66 -9.42 14.08 -1.81
N ASN A 67 -10.50 14.65 -2.34
CA ASN A 67 -10.80 16.08 -2.23
C ASN A 67 -11.13 16.49 -0.80
#